data_AF-A0A133Y0A4-F1
#
_entry.id   AF-A0A133Y0A4-F1
#
_cell.length_a   1.000
_cell.length_b   1.000
_cell.length_c   1.000
_cell.angle_alpha   90.00
_cell.angle_beta   90.00
_cell.angle_gamma   90.00
#
_symmetry.space_group_name_H-M   'P 1'
#
loop_
_entity.id
_entity.type
_entity.pdbx_description
1 polymer ?
#
loop_
_entity_poly.entity_id
_entity_poly.type
_entity_poly.pdbx_seq_one_letter_code
_entity_poly.pdbx_strand_id
1 'polypeptide(L)'
;MKYTIHFLSCLLLLFSASQSISAQKKIDLKRINEFYHVPNKNTNRLVAVKGIYGKEDLEYHYNERNNIIRMDHFQTNDENGPRDLVSYELYLYNDKGQCWQIETYDYRKGFTDLVVSKRDVFDYNDKGQVTLYTRWYNLNTEASDTTLVEDRKIEIQYTAEGLPSKAHVRFRDNRSFEWYDSFDITLDYNERGQLYKRISELPQGIVEKEEITFDEKGQYMKKFTLTSAANGVKEWIYTPDDKGNLVSFGTSDFPTECKYVLNQKAEETFYPQPHLATLILNGIRDFNFLEIPLLYNSSLEAVESCELVDSEGATSGGKFIYEENKPTYILPIYNTTKCALTYAADSWIVEGAEYTVQLYSLDGHCLLTTEPSNNCATIYKNGLPKGQYLIKVGSEIFKVVR
;
A
#
# COMPACT_ATOMS: atom_id res chain seq x y z
N MET A 1 25.04 -48.36 -8.49
CA MET A 1 25.11 -46.93 -8.89
C MET A 1 23.82 -46.47 -9.57
N LYS A 2 22.66 -46.59 -8.89
CA LYS A 2 21.33 -46.19 -9.41
C LYS A 2 20.38 -45.57 -8.36
N TYR A 3 20.82 -45.40 -7.12
CA TYR A 3 19.97 -44.84 -6.04
C TYR A 3 20.17 -43.34 -5.79
N THR A 4 21.29 -42.75 -6.25
CA THR A 4 21.58 -41.32 -6.05
C THR A 4 20.89 -40.41 -7.08
N ILE A 5 20.53 -40.93 -8.25
CA ILE A 5 19.88 -40.14 -9.31
C ILE A 5 18.38 -39.93 -9.02
N HIS A 6 17.68 -40.92 -8.43
CA HIS A 6 16.26 -40.76 -8.07
C HIS A 6 16.03 -39.77 -6.91
N PHE A 7 16.95 -39.69 -5.94
CA PHE A 7 16.83 -38.76 -4.83
C PHE A 7 17.00 -37.30 -5.28
N LEU A 8 17.89 -37.05 -6.25
CA LEU A 8 18.11 -35.71 -6.82
C LEU A 8 16.93 -35.28 -7.70
N SER A 9 16.33 -36.20 -8.47
CA SER A 9 15.14 -35.93 -9.29
C SER A 9 13.91 -35.58 -8.44
N CYS A 10 13.70 -36.27 -7.31
CA CYS A 10 12.61 -35.95 -6.39
C CYS A 10 12.86 -34.64 -5.61
N LEU A 11 14.11 -34.32 -5.27
CA LEU A 11 14.45 -33.04 -4.62
C LEU A 11 14.31 -31.85 -5.58
N LEU A 12 14.67 -32.01 -6.85
CA LEU A 12 14.48 -30.99 -7.90
C LEU A 12 13.01 -30.81 -8.27
N LEU A 13 12.18 -31.87 -8.19
CA LEU A 13 10.72 -31.76 -8.33
C LEU A 13 10.04 -31.12 -7.12
N LEU A 14 10.57 -31.30 -5.90
CA LEU A 14 10.10 -30.60 -4.71
C LEU A 14 10.54 -29.13 -4.68
N PHE A 15 11.73 -28.81 -5.20
CA PHE A 15 12.16 -27.41 -5.36
C PHE A 15 11.43 -26.69 -6.51
N SER A 16 11.12 -27.36 -7.63
CA SER A 16 10.31 -26.79 -8.70
C SER A 16 8.80 -26.73 -8.37
N ALA A 17 8.32 -27.57 -7.44
CA ALA A 17 6.99 -27.41 -6.85
C ALA A 17 6.92 -26.29 -5.80
N SER A 18 8.04 -25.94 -5.14
CA SER A 18 8.11 -24.76 -4.27
C SER A 18 8.32 -23.44 -5.01
N GLN A 19 8.67 -23.48 -6.31
CA GLN A 19 8.80 -22.31 -7.18
C GLN A 19 7.66 -22.14 -8.20
N SER A 20 6.56 -22.88 -8.03
CA SER A 20 5.34 -22.71 -8.83
C SER A 20 4.12 -22.35 -7.98
N ILE A 21 4.31 -21.57 -6.91
CA ILE A 21 3.25 -20.73 -6.36
C ILE A 21 3.33 -19.44 -7.15
N SER A 22 2.67 -19.41 -8.30
CA SER A 22 2.64 -18.27 -9.21
C SER A 22 2.23 -17.01 -8.46
N ALA A 23 3.19 -16.08 -8.37
CA ALA A 23 3.13 -14.66 -8.06
C ALA A 23 1.74 -14.07 -7.76
N GLN A 24 1.24 -14.26 -6.54
CA GLN A 24 0.23 -13.35 -5.98
C GLN A 24 0.89 -12.31 -5.09
N LYS A 25 0.36 -11.09 -5.11
CA LYS A 25 0.65 -10.10 -4.06
C LYS A 25 -0.05 -10.54 -2.76
N LYS A 26 0.56 -11.47 -2.03
CA LYS A 26 0.15 -11.77 -0.65
C LYS A 26 0.59 -10.60 0.23
N ILE A 27 -0.36 -9.85 0.80
CA ILE A 27 -0.04 -8.91 1.88
C ILE A 27 0.47 -9.72 3.06
N ASP A 28 1.68 -9.42 3.51
CA ASP A 28 2.14 -9.89 4.81
C ASP A 28 1.39 -9.10 5.89
N LEU A 29 0.42 -9.75 6.54
CA LEU A 29 -0.44 -9.12 7.53
C LEU A 29 0.32 -8.66 8.78
N LYS A 30 1.57 -9.11 8.98
CA LYS A 30 2.46 -8.58 10.02
C LYS A 30 3.00 -7.19 9.66
N ARG A 31 3.07 -6.88 8.37
CA ARG A 31 3.55 -5.61 7.80
C ARG A 31 2.40 -4.72 7.32
N ILE A 32 1.15 -5.04 7.65
CA ILE A 32 -0.04 -4.25 7.27
C ILE A 32 0.00 -2.80 7.80
N ASN A 33 0.87 -2.52 8.76
CA ASN A 33 1.11 -1.18 9.32
C ASN A 33 2.11 -0.34 8.50
N GLU A 34 2.77 -0.93 7.49
CA GLU A 34 3.72 -0.26 6.59
C GLU A 34 3.00 0.31 5.35
N PHE A 35 1.92 1.04 5.58
CA PHE A 35 1.13 1.67 4.52
C PHE A 35 1.79 2.95 3.97
N TYR A 36 1.43 3.33 2.75
CA TYR A 36 1.87 4.53 2.01
C TYR A 36 3.38 4.68 1.72
N HIS A 37 4.18 3.67 2.05
CA HIS A 37 5.56 3.53 1.58
C HIS A 37 5.64 2.54 0.41
N VAL A 38 6.31 2.92 -0.68
CA VAL A 38 6.56 1.99 -1.81
C VAL A 38 7.70 1.04 -1.42
N PRO A 39 7.44 -0.26 -1.26
CA PRO A 39 8.49 -1.19 -0.90
C PRO A 39 9.53 -1.30 -2.00
N ASN A 40 10.76 -1.51 -1.58
CA ASN A 40 11.92 -1.63 -2.47
C ASN A 40 11.87 -2.78 -3.49
N LYS A 41 11.07 -3.81 -3.23
CA LYS A 41 10.83 -4.90 -4.19
C LYS A 41 9.99 -4.46 -5.40
N ASN A 42 9.31 -3.31 -5.32
CA ASN A 42 8.45 -2.83 -6.37
C ASN A 42 9.27 -2.04 -7.40
N THR A 43 9.26 -2.50 -8.65
CA THR A 43 9.90 -1.84 -9.80
C THR A 43 9.04 -0.73 -10.38
N ASN A 44 7.72 -0.78 -10.12
CA ASN A 44 6.75 0.20 -10.59
C ASN A 44 5.88 0.69 -9.43
N ARG A 45 5.43 1.94 -9.53
CA ARG A 45 4.46 2.53 -8.59
C ARG A 45 3.37 3.28 -9.34
N LEU A 46 2.15 3.22 -8.81
CA LEU A 46 1.01 3.98 -9.32
C LEU A 46 1.25 5.48 -9.08
N VAL A 47 1.13 6.31 -10.12
CA VAL A 47 1.25 7.77 -9.99
C VAL A 47 -0.05 8.50 -10.26
N ALA A 48 -0.96 7.88 -11.01
CA ALA A 48 -2.29 8.44 -11.20
C ALA A 48 -3.31 7.36 -11.56
N VAL A 49 -4.58 7.67 -11.30
CA VAL A 49 -5.72 7.01 -11.93
C VAL A 49 -6.57 8.09 -12.58
N LYS A 50 -6.86 7.98 -13.88
CA LYS A 50 -7.56 9.01 -14.64
C LYS A 50 -8.90 8.56 -15.18
N GLY A 51 -9.89 9.44 -15.20
CA GLY A 51 -11.22 9.17 -15.75
C GLY A 51 -12.02 8.15 -14.94
N ILE A 52 -11.86 8.15 -13.62
CA ILE A 52 -12.73 7.43 -12.69
C ILE A 52 -14.13 8.01 -12.84
N TYR A 53 -15.10 7.14 -13.13
CA TYR A 53 -16.48 7.50 -13.48
C TYR A 53 -16.59 8.57 -14.58
N GLY A 54 -15.56 8.67 -15.43
CA GLY A 54 -15.44 9.65 -16.51
C GLY A 54 -15.10 11.10 -16.09
N LYS A 55 -15.01 11.40 -14.79
CA LYS A 55 -14.90 12.79 -14.31
C LYS A 55 -13.89 13.02 -13.19
N GLU A 56 -13.37 11.96 -12.59
CA GLU A 56 -12.49 12.06 -11.43
C GLU A 56 -11.09 11.52 -11.74
N ASP A 57 -10.07 12.18 -11.21
CA ASP A 57 -8.69 11.72 -11.26
C ASP A 57 -8.06 11.71 -9.86
N LEU A 58 -7.18 10.75 -9.63
CA LEU A 58 -6.30 10.69 -8.46
C LEU A 58 -4.86 10.83 -8.92
N GLU A 59 -4.05 11.64 -8.23
CA GLU A 59 -2.61 11.78 -8.48
C GLU A 59 -1.80 11.62 -7.19
N TYR A 60 -0.74 10.82 -7.24
CA TYR A 60 0.10 10.48 -6.10
C TYR A 60 1.49 11.12 -6.21
N HIS A 61 1.88 11.84 -5.17
CA HIS A 61 3.18 12.49 -5.08
C HIS A 61 4.05 11.77 -4.06
N TYR A 62 5.28 11.46 -4.46
CA TYR A 62 6.23 10.71 -3.65
C TYR A 62 7.44 11.56 -3.28
N ASN A 63 7.98 11.36 -2.07
CA ASN A 63 9.29 11.92 -1.71
C ASN A 63 10.45 11.01 -2.13
N GLU A 64 11.68 11.44 -1.87
CA GLU A 64 12.92 10.69 -2.17
C GLU A 64 13.04 9.35 -1.42
N ARG A 65 12.24 9.13 -0.38
CA ARG A 65 12.17 7.86 0.37
C ARG A 65 11.09 6.92 -0.18
N ASN A 66 10.48 7.27 -1.31
CA ASN A 66 9.31 6.62 -1.89
C ASN A 66 8.09 6.53 -0.95
N ASN A 67 7.95 7.49 -0.05
CA ASN A 67 6.71 7.65 0.71
C ASN A 67 5.75 8.52 -0.09
N ILE A 68 4.47 8.14 -0.16
CA ILE A 68 3.42 9.06 -0.63
C ILE A 68 3.39 10.22 0.35
N ILE A 69 3.56 11.46 -0.12
CA ILE A 69 3.46 12.67 0.70
C ILE A 69 2.17 13.43 0.46
N ARG A 70 1.54 13.20 -0.70
CA ARG A 70 0.30 13.85 -1.07
C ARG A 70 -0.48 13.01 -2.09
N MET A 71 -1.80 12.98 -1.96
CA MET A 71 -2.73 12.46 -2.96
C MET A 71 -3.69 13.57 -3.35
N ASP A 72 -3.66 14.01 -4.60
CA ASP A 72 -4.59 15.01 -5.12
C ASP A 72 -5.80 14.33 -5.73
N HIS A 73 -6.98 14.90 -5.48
CA HIS A 73 -8.24 14.50 -6.09
C HIS A 73 -8.77 15.64 -6.96
N PHE A 74 -8.90 15.34 -8.25
CA PHE A 74 -9.41 16.28 -9.23
C PHE A 74 -10.76 15.85 -9.75
N GLN A 75 -11.63 16.82 -9.99
CA GLN A 75 -12.92 16.62 -10.63
C GLN A 75 -13.04 17.50 -11.87
N THR A 76 -13.66 16.95 -12.91
CA THR A 76 -13.99 17.67 -14.14
C THR A 76 -15.51 17.83 -14.20
N ASN A 77 -15.99 19.08 -14.13
CA ASN A 77 -17.43 19.35 -13.99
C ASN A 77 -18.26 18.81 -15.18
N ASP A 78 -17.74 18.92 -16.41
CA ASP A 78 -18.34 18.42 -17.65
C ASP A 78 -17.27 17.78 -18.56
N GLU A 79 -17.65 17.04 -19.62
CA GLU A 79 -16.72 16.29 -20.50
C GLU A 79 -15.55 17.12 -21.06
N ASN A 80 -15.70 18.45 -21.16
CA ASN A 80 -14.69 19.39 -21.64
C ASN A 80 -14.40 20.53 -20.64
N GLY A 81 -14.81 20.38 -19.39
CA GLY A 81 -14.62 21.38 -18.35
C GLY A 81 -13.16 21.49 -17.88
N PRO A 82 -12.80 22.57 -17.15
CA PRO A 82 -11.53 22.60 -16.46
C PRO A 82 -11.46 21.48 -15.42
N ARG A 83 -10.25 20.95 -15.25
CA ARG A 83 -9.92 19.98 -14.21
C ARG A 83 -9.57 20.74 -12.93
N ASP A 84 -10.43 20.64 -11.94
CA ASP A 84 -10.31 21.39 -10.69
C ASP A 84 -9.83 20.49 -9.56
N LEU A 85 -8.86 20.96 -8.78
CA LEU A 85 -8.46 20.28 -7.53
C LEU A 85 -9.59 20.48 -6.51
N VAL A 86 -10.28 19.41 -6.15
CA VAL A 86 -11.44 19.45 -5.23
C VAL A 86 -11.09 19.04 -3.81
N SER A 87 -10.09 18.18 -3.65
CA SER A 87 -9.53 17.81 -2.36
C SER A 87 -8.12 17.25 -2.49
N TYR A 88 -7.40 17.16 -1.37
CA TYR A 88 -6.16 16.39 -1.31
C TYR A 88 -5.92 15.84 0.10
N GLU A 89 -5.12 14.78 0.16
CA GLU A 89 -4.61 14.22 1.41
C GLU A 89 -3.11 14.51 1.55
N LEU A 90 -2.66 14.93 2.74
CA LEU A 90 -1.25 15.01 3.11
C LEU A 90 -0.90 13.87 4.06
N TYR A 91 0.23 13.21 3.79
CA TYR A 91 0.71 12.09 4.59
C TYR A 91 1.98 12.50 5.34
N LEU A 92 1.93 12.42 6.67
CA LEU A 92 3.01 12.82 7.57
C LEU A 92 3.67 11.59 8.19
N TYR A 93 5.01 11.64 8.27
CA TYR A 93 5.84 10.50 8.68
C TYR A 93 6.65 10.84 9.92
N ASN A 94 6.84 9.85 10.79
CA ASN A 94 7.68 9.98 11.98
C ASN A 94 9.16 9.74 11.61
N ASP A 95 10.05 9.84 12.59
CA ASP A 95 11.48 9.61 12.44
C ASP A 95 11.82 8.18 11.97
N LYS A 96 10.99 7.20 12.34
CA LYS A 96 11.07 5.80 11.88
C LYS A 96 10.53 5.58 10.46
N GLY A 97 10.02 6.62 9.80
CA GLY A 97 9.48 6.53 8.44
C GLY A 97 8.07 5.92 8.37
N GLN A 98 7.35 5.84 9.48
CA GLN A 98 5.97 5.35 9.54
C GLN A 98 4.99 6.52 9.37
N CYS A 99 3.93 6.34 8.60
CA CYS A 99 2.90 7.37 8.43
C CYS A 99 2.07 7.47 9.71
N TRP A 100 2.27 8.53 10.49
CA TRP A 100 1.60 8.71 11.80
C TRP A 100 0.39 9.63 11.73
N GLN A 101 0.24 10.39 10.64
CA GLN A 101 -0.92 11.25 10.44
C GLN A 101 -1.24 11.43 8.95
N ILE A 102 -2.54 11.48 8.63
CA ILE A 102 -3.07 11.91 7.33
C ILE A 102 -3.99 13.11 7.57
N GLU A 103 -3.84 14.16 6.78
CA GLU A 103 -4.74 15.31 6.79
C GLU A 103 -5.49 15.39 5.47
N THR A 104 -6.82 15.40 5.49
CA THR A 104 -7.65 15.65 4.31
C THR A 104 -8.02 17.13 4.25
N TYR A 105 -7.81 17.74 3.09
CA TYR A 105 -8.14 19.12 2.77
C TYR A 105 -9.26 19.15 1.75
N ASP A 106 -10.38 19.81 2.08
CA ASP A 106 -11.58 19.89 1.25
C ASP A 106 -12.09 21.34 1.15
N TYR A 107 -12.93 21.61 0.14
CA TYR A 107 -13.63 22.88 0.06
C TYR A 107 -14.70 22.98 1.13
N ARG A 108 -14.85 24.19 1.69
CA ARG A 108 -15.91 24.49 2.62
C ARG A 108 -16.63 25.77 2.23
N LYS A 109 -17.95 25.77 2.42
CA LYS A 109 -18.79 26.94 2.11
C LYS A 109 -18.26 28.18 2.83
N GLY A 110 -17.97 29.24 2.08
CA GLY A 110 -17.47 30.51 2.64
C GLY A 110 -15.95 30.59 2.74
N PHE A 111 -15.19 29.58 2.31
CA PHE A 111 -13.74 29.64 2.17
C PHE A 111 -13.35 29.65 0.69
N THR A 112 -12.31 30.43 0.37
CA THR A 112 -11.71 30.49 -0.97
C THR A 112 -10.69 29.38 -1.20
N ASP A 113 -10.12 28.84 -0.12
CA ASP A 113 -9.08 27.81 -0.14
C ASP A 113 -9.57 26.52 0.53
N LEU A 114 -8.89 25.41 0.22
CA LEU A 114 -9.10 24.14 0.89
C LEU A 114 -8.68 24.23 2.37
N VAL A 115 -9.48 23.65 3.25
CA VAL A 115 -9.23 23.63 4.70
C VAL A 115 -9.18 22.19 5.20
N VAL A 116 -8.43 21.96 6.29
CA VAL A 116 -8.38 20.63 6.90
C VAL A 116 -9.77 20.24 7.40
N SER A 117 -10.35 19.19 6.82
CA SER A 117 -11.67 18.65 7.16
C SER A 117 -11.58 17.43 8.08
N LYS A 118 -10.47 16.68 7.98
CA LYS A 118 -10.24 15.43 8.69
C LYS A 118 -8.76 15.26 9.01
N ARG A 119 -8.46 14.68 10.18
CA ARG A 119 -7.15 14.09 10.49
C ARG A 119 -7.30 12.67 10.96
N ASP A 120 -6.54 11.77 10.36
CA ASP A 120 -6.37 10.39 10.78
C ASP A 120 -5.02 10.27 11.49
N VAL A 121 -4.97 9.81 12.74
CA VAL A 121 -3.75 9.73 13.56
C VAL A 121 -3.52 8.29 14.01
N PHE A 122 -2.26 7.83 13.95
CA PHE A 122 -1.86 6.47 14.27
C PHE A 122 -0.75 6.44 15.33
N ASP A 123 -1.04 5.81 16.46
CA ASP A 123 -0.04 5.54 17.50
C ASP A 123 0.52 4.13 17.35
N TYR A 124 1.84 4.03 17.41
CA TYR A 124 2.59 2.80 17.22
C TYR A 124 3.22 2.31 18.52
N ASN A 125 3.23 0.98 18.72
CA ASN A 125 4.05 0.37 19.76
C ASN A 125 5.52 0.21 19.32
N ASP A 126 6.37 -0.29 20.21
CA ASP A 126 7.81 -0.48 19.96
C ASP A 126 8.13 -1.47 18.82
N LYS A 127 7.17 -2.35 18.47
CA LYS A 127 7.28 -3.28 17.33
C LYS A 127 6.83 -2.65 16.01
N GLY A 128 6.45 -1.37 16.01
CA GLY A 128 5.96 -0.66 14.84
C GLY A 128 4.54 -1.03 14.43
N GLN A 129 3.74 -1.54 15.35
CA GLN A 129 2.34 -1.91 15.10
C GLN A 129 1.39 -0.81 15.58
N VAL A 130 0.36 -0.47 14.79
CA VAL A 130 -0.64 0.54 15.18
C VAL A 130 -1.50 -0.01 16.32
N THR A 131 -1.43 0.58 17.50
CA THR A 131 -2.24 0.16 18.66
C THR A 131 -3.44 1.07 18.92
N LEU A 132 -3.39 2.31 18.45
CA LEU A 132 -4.50 3.24 18.52
C LEU A 132 -4.60 4.01 17.21
N TYR A 133 -5.80 4.04 16.65
CA TYR A 133 -6.18 4.98 15.60
C TYR A 133 -7.18 5.98 16.18
N THR A 134 -6.96 7.27 15.92
CA THR A 134 -7.85 8.36 16.30
C THR A 134 -8.21 9.18 15.08
N ARG A 135 -9.50 9.45 14.87
CA ARG A 135 -9.95 10.41 13.86
C ARG A 135 -10.39 11.70 14.51
N TRP A 136 -9.93 12.80 13.94
CA TRP A 136 -10.45 14.13 14.15
C TRP A 136 -11.23 14.54 12.92
N TYR A 137 -12.44 15.04 13.11
CA TYR A 137 -13.30 15.45 12.01
C TYR A 137 -13.98 16.77 12.34
N ASN A 138 -14.25 17.58 11.32
CA ASN A 138 -15.06 18.76 11.50
C ASN A 138 -16.54 18.38 11.56
N LEU A 139 -17.11 18.35 12.77
CA LEU A 139 -18.54 18.08 12.99
C LEU A 139 -19.39 19.37 13.05
N ASN A 140 -18.77 20.56 12.91
CA ASN A 140 -19.47 21.82 13.06
C ASN A 140 -20.38 22.10 11.85
N THR A 141 -21.60 22.55 12.14
CA THR A 141 -22.57 22.99 11.12
C THR A 141 -22.35 24.44 10.69
N GLU A 142 -21.65 25.23 11.52
CA GLU A 142 -21.24 26.59 11.19
C GLU A 142 -20.10 26.56 10.18
N ALA A 143 -20.36 27.09 8.99
CA ALA A 143 -19.46 26.93 7.85
C ALA A 143 -18.08 27.57 8.08
N SER A 144 -18.01 28.64 8.89
CA SER A 144 -16.78 29.33 9.27
C SER A 144 -15.93 28.63 10.33
N ASP A 145 -16.49 27.68 11.10
CA ASP A 145 -15.77 27.04 12.20
C ASP A 145 -15.02 25.79 11.75
N THR A 146 -13.73 25.94 11.45
CA THR A 146 -12.86 24.86 10.97
C THR A 146 -12.32 23.94 12.08
N THR A 147 -12.78 24.08 13.31
CA THR A 147 -12.30 23.28 14.44
C THR A 147 -12.58 21.80 14.22
N LEU A 148 -11.55 20.97 14.39
CA LEU A 148 -11.68 19.52 14.39
C LEU A 148 -11.90 19.02 15.80
N VAL A 149 -12.74 18.00 15.92
CA VAL A 149 -12.96 17.29 17.19
C VAL A 149 -12.69 15.81 17.00
N GLU A 150 -12.09 15.17 18.00
CA GLU A 150 -12.01 13.70 18.03
C GLU A 150 -13.42 13.13 17.98
N ASP A 151 -13.65 12.21 17.05
CA ASP A 151 -14.96 11.58 16.88
C ASP A 151 -14.92 10.05 16.75
N ARG A 152 -13.73 9.47 16.68
CA ARG A 152 -13.55 8.02 16.50
C ARG A 152 -12.23 7.57 17.10
N LYS A 153 -12.28 6.43 17.81
CA LYS A 153 -11.10 5.72 18.32
C LYS A 153 -11.21 4.22 18.05
N ILE A 154 -10.10 3.62 17.65
CA ILE A 154 -9.98 2.18 17.46
C ILE A 154 -8.73 1.71 18.19
N GLU A 155 -8.93 0.93 19.26
CA GLU A 155 -7.84 0.28 19.99
C GLU A 155 -7.62 -1.10 19.42
N ILE A 156 -6.38 -1.41 19.04
CA ILE A 156 -6.05 -2.63 18.29
C ILE A 156 -5.14 -3.52 19.12
N GLN A 157 -5.51 -4.79 19.22
CA GLN A 157 -4.75 -5.84 19.87
C GLN A 157 -4.18 -6.80 18.84
N TYR A 158 -3.06 -7.44 19.20
CA TYR A 158 -2.32 -8.36 18.35
C TYR A 158 -2.13 -9.72 19.02
N THR A 159 -2.04 -10.78 18.22
CA THR A 159 -1.59 -12.10 18.68
C THR A 159 -0.11 -12.08 19.04
N ALA A 160 0.37 -13.16 19.69
CA ALA A 160 1.79 -13.33 20.01
C ALA A 160 2.68 -13.33 18.75
N GLU A 161 2.16 -13.80 17.62
CA GLU A 161 2.82 -13.87 16.31
C GLU A 161 2.85 -12.52 15.58
N GLY A 162 2.19 -11.51 16.13
CA GLY A 162 2.16 -10.14 15.61
C GLY A 162 1.06 -9.85 14.59
N LEU A 163 0.01 -10.68 14.52
CA LEU A 163 -1.15 -10.46 13.65
C LEU A 163 -2.23 -9.65 14.40
N PRO A 164 -2.91 -8.67 13.76
CA PRO A 164 -4.01 -7.97 14.43
C PRO A 164 -5.14 -8.96 14.72
N SER A 165 -5.66 -8.97 15.94
CA SER A 165 -6.59 -10.02 16.38
C SER A 165 -7.94 -9.50 16.83
N LYS A 166 -7.93 -8.39 17.55
CA LYS A 166 -9.13 -7.77 18.12
C LYS A 166 -9.04 -6.27 18.05
N ALA A 167 -10.17 -5.61 17.95
CA ALA A 167 -10.23 -4.16 18.10
C ALA A 167 -11.49 -3.73 18.84
N HIS A 168 -11.37 -2.64 19.59
CA HIS A 168 -12.49 -2.00 20.27
C HIS A 168 -12.74 -0.63 19.63
N VAL A 169 -13.97 -0.41 19.15
CA VAL A 169 -14.36 0.81 18.43
C VAL A 169 -15.23 1.70 19.29
N ARG A 170 -14.84 2.96 19.40
CA ARG A 170 -15.58 4.01 20.11
C ARG A 170 -15.85 5.18 19.18
N PHE A 171 -17.05 5.74 19.29
CA PHE A 171 -17.41 6.96 18.60
C PHE A 171 -17.76 8.04 19.61
N ARG A 172 -17.64 9.29 19.18
CA ARG A 172 -18.20 10.41 19.90
C ARG A 172 -19.57 10.74 19.32
N ASP A 173 -20.57 10.85 20.17
CA ASP A 173 -21.90 11.29 19.77
C ASP A 173 -21.83 12.76 19.31
N ASN A 174 -22.38 13.06 18.14
CA ASN A 174 -22.31 14.38 17.54
C ASN A 174 -23.27 15.42 18.14
N ARG A 175 -24.17 15.00 19.04
CA ARG A 175 -25.12 15.86 19.75
C ARG A 175 -24.72 16.07 21.20
N SER A 176 -24.37 15.01 21.93
CA SER A 176 -23.96 15.10 23.34
C SER A 176 -22.47 15.36 23.51
N PHE A 177 -21.66 15.14 22.48
CA PHE A 177 -20.19 15.18 22.54
C PHE A 177 -19.59 14.21 23.57
N GLU A 178 -20.32 13.17 23.96
CA GLU A 178 -19.87 12.11 24.84
C GLU A 178 -19.36 10.90 24.03
N TRP A 179 -18.42 10.16 24.59
CA TRP A 179 -17.92 8.91 24.01
C TRP A 179 -18.85 7.76 24.36
N TYR A 180 -19.10 6.88 23.39
CA TYR A 180 -19.78 5.61 23.64
C TYR A 180 -19.04 4.45 22.96
N ASP A 181 -19.08 3.31 23.63
CA ASP A 181 -18.55 2.06 23.11
C ASP A 181 -19.51 1.55 22.04
N SER A 182 -18.97 1.30 20.84
CA SER A 182 -19.80 0.98 19.68
C SER A 182 -19.83 -0.51 19.41
N PHE A 183 -18.68 -1.14 19.14
CA PHE A 183 -18.62 -2.58 18.88
C PHE A 183 -17.20 -3.10 19.01
N ASP A 184 -17.09 -4.39 19.27
CA ASP A 184 -15.84 -5.13 19.22
C ASP A 184 -15.70 -5.80 17.86
N ILE A 185 -14.46 -5.93 17.40
CA ILE A 185 -14.13 -6.64 16.16
C ILE A 185 -13.15 -7.76 16.47
N THR A 186 -13.36 -8.92 15.86
CA THR A 186 -12.42 -10.04 15.87
C THR A 186 -11.98 -10.42 14.46
N LEU A 187 -10.71 -10.77 14.31
CA LEU A 187 -10.10 -11.20 13.06
C LEU A 187 -9.60 -12.64 13.19
N ASP A 188 -10.06 -13.53 12.30
CA ASP A 188 -9.68 -14.94 12.28
C ASP A 188 -8.82 -15.27 11.06
N TYR A 189 -7.84 -16.13 11.31
CA TYR A 189 -6.82 -16.53 10.33
C TYR A 189 -6.89 -18.02 10.07
N ASN A 190 -6.72 -18.43 8.81
CA ASN A 190 -6.61 -19.85 8.47
C ASN A 190 -5.21 -20.38 8.83
N GLU A 191 -5.00 -21.68 8.65
CA GLU A 191 -3.72 -22.35 8.96
C GLU A 191 -2.52 -21.80 8.14
N ARG A 192 -2.78 -21.08 7.04
CA ARG A 192 -1.77 -20.42 6.20
C ARG A 192 -1.47 -18.98 6.62
N GLY A 193 -2.07 -18.53 7.73
CA GLY A 193 -1.97 -17.17 8.25
C GLY A 193 -2.69 -16.13 7.39
N GLN A 194 -3.66 -16.53 6.55
CA GLN A 194 -4.49 -15.61 5.78
C GLN A 194 -5.69 -15.21 6.64
N LEU A 195 -5.89 -13.91 6.84
CA LEU A 195 -7.16 -13.35 7.32
C LEU A 195 -8.27 -13.81 6.37
N TYR A 196 -9.21 -14.57 6.90
CA TYR A 196 -10.33 -15.10 6.12
C TYR A 196 -11.68 -14.74 6.73
N LYS A 197 -11.71 -14.20 7.95
CA LYS A 197 -12.95 -13.79 8.58
C LYS A 197 -12.76 -12.58 9.49
N ARG A 198 -13.72 -11.65 9.40
CA ARG A 198 -13.89 -10.53 10.31
C ARG A 198 -15.31 -10.60 10.88
N ILE A 199 -15.44 -10.36 12.17
CA ILE A 199 -16.73 -10.27 12.85
C ILE A 199 -16.79 -8.94 13.59
N SER A 200 -17.89 -8.21 13.44
CA SER A 200 -18.24 -7.05 14.26
C SER A 200 -19.39 -7.43 15.19
N GLU A 201 -19.21 -7.24 16.49
CA GLU A 201 -20.12 -7.69 17.53
C GLU A 201 -20.49 -6.53 18.48
N LEU A 202 -21.80 -6.39 18.70
CA LEU A 202 -22.35 -5.63 19.81
C LEU A 202 -22.53 -6.55 21.02
N PRO A 203 -22.66 -6.02 22.25
CA PRO A 203 -23.00 -6.84 23.42
C PRO A 203 -24.26 -7.69 23.23
N GLN A 204 -25.20 -7.25 22.39
CA GLN A 204 -26.45 -7.95 22.10
C GLN A 204 -26.33 -9.00 20.97
N GLY A 205 -25.20 -9.09 20.28
CA GLY A 205 -24.95 -10.11 19.25
C GLY A 205 -24.14 -9.61 18.04
N ILE A 206 -23.91 -10.52 17.09
CA ILE A 206 -23.18 -10.25 15.84
C ILE A 206 -23.96 -9.24 14.99
N VAL A 207 -23.28 -8.17 14.61
CA VAL A 207 -23.81 -7.12 13.72
C VAL A 207 -23.50 -7.47 12.27
N GLU A 208 -22.25 -7.85 12.02
CA GLU A 208 -21.72 -8.08 10.69
C GLU A 208 -20.65 -9.16 10.73
N LYS A 209 -20.67 -10.03 9.72
CA LYS A 209 -19.69 -11.09 9.53
C LYS A 209 -19.26 -11.13 8.08
N GLU A 210 -17.96 -11.08 7.86
CA GLU A 210 -17.33 -11.17 6.56
C GLU A 210 -16.48 -12.43 6.47
N GLU A 211 -16.60 -13.19 5.40
CA GLU A 211 -15.85 -14.43 5.19
C GLU A 211 -15.30 -14.53 3.76
N ILE A 212 -14.04 -14.92 3.64
CA ILE A 212 -13.39 -15.26 2.37
C ILE A 212 -13.33 -16.78 2.23
N THR A 213 -13.77 -17.28 1.09
CA THR A 213 -13.50 -18.64 0.63
C THR A 213 -12.38 -18.60 -0.42
N PHE A 214 -11.32 -19.36 -0.17
CA PHE A 214 -10.23 -19.55 -1.12
C PHE A 214 -10.44 -20.83 -1.96
N ASP A 215 -9.65 -20.99 -3.01
CA ASP A 215 -9.54 -22.26 -3.72
C ASP A 215 -8.90 -23.36 -2.85
N GLU A 216 -8.89 -24.59 -3.35
CA GLU A 216 -8.37 -25.75 -2.62
C GLU A 216 -6.89 -25.60 -2.23
N LYS A 217 -6.14 -24.80 -2.99
CA LYS A 217 -4.71 -24.54 -2.74
C LYS A 217 -4.49 -23.34 -1.81
N GLY A 218 -5.54 -22.63 -1.41
CA GLY A 218 -5.46 -21.39 -0.63
C GLY A 218 -4.79 -20.24 -1.40
N GLN A 219 -4.76 -20.32 -2.73
CA GLN A 219 -4.16 -19.33 -3.63
C GLN A 219 -5.20 -18.25 -3.95
N TYR A 220 -6.27 -18.59 -4.67
CA TYR A 220 -7.20 -17.58 -5.18
C TYR A 220 -8.37 -17.34 -4.23
N MET A 221 -8.76 -16.08 -4.02
CA MET A 221 -10.10 -15.78 -3.52
C MET A 221 -11.10 -16.29 -4.56
N LYS A 222 -12.10 -17.06 -4.12
CA LYS A 222 -13.22 -17.50 -4.97
C LYS A 222 -14.48 -16.75 -4.65
N LYS A 223 -14.70 -16.51 -3.36
CA LYS A 223 -15.93 -15.91 -2.86
C LYS A 223 -15.64 -15.06 -1.64
N PHE A 224 -16.34 -13.94 -1.54
CA PHE A 224 -16.47 -13.16 -0.32
C PHE A 224 -17.95 -13.12 0.07
N THR A 225 -18.25 -13.38 1.33
CA THR A 225 -19.62 -13.39 1.86
C THR A 225 -19.73 -12.39 3.00
N LEU A 226 -20.66 -11.44 2.86
CA LEU A 226 -21.06 -10.50 3.90
C LEU A 226 -22.42 -10.95 4.46
N THR A 227 -22.48 -11.21 5.75
CA THR A 227 -23.72 -11.46 6.49
C THR A 227 -23.95 -10.34 7.47
N SER A 228 -25.08 -9.63 7.36
CA SER A 228 -25.47 -8.64 8.37
C SER A 228 -26.93 -8.75 8.74
N ALA A 229 -27.24 -8.38 9.99
CA ALA A 229 -28.62 -8.44 10.49
C ALA A 229 -29.57 -7.53 9.68
N ALA A 230 -29.06 -6.41 9.17
CA ALA A 230 -29.84 -5.43 8.41
C ALA A 230 -30.02 -5.81 6.93
N ASN A 231 -29.01 -6.40 6.30
CA ASN A 231 -28.96 -6.57 4.84
C ASN A 231 -28.96 -8.05 4.38
N GLY A 232 -29.07 -9.01 5.31
CA GLY A 232 -29.03 -10.43 4.99
C GLY A 232 -27.65 -10.88 4.52
N VAL A 233 -27.62 -11.79 3.54
CA VAL A 233 -26.39 -12.33 2.96
C VAL A 233 -26.16 -11.71 1.58
N LYS A 234 -24.95 -11.19 1.36
CA LYS A 234 -24.46 -10.73 0.06
C LYS A 234 -23.18 -11.47 -0.30
N GLU A 235 -23.03 -11.82 -1.57
CA GLU A 235 -21.88 -12.58 -2.05
C GLU A 235 -21.22 -11.88 -3.23
N TRP A 236 -19.88 -11.86 -3.21
CA TRP A 236 -19.04 -11.43 -4.31
C TRP A 236 -18.29 -12.64 -4.83
N ILE A 237 -18.25 -12.78 -6.15
CA ILE A 237 -17.54 -13.84 -6.85
C ILE A 237 -16.27 -13.24 -7.44
N TYR A 238 -15.18 -14.00 -7.41
CA TYR A 238 -13.88 -13.62 -7.95
C TYR A 238 -13.49 -14.66 -9.00
N THR A 239 -13.32 -14.22 -10.24
CA THR A 239 -13.10 -15.09 -11.40
C THR A 239 -11.76 -14.73 -12.04
N PRO A 240 -10.71 -15.56 -11.83
CA PRO A 240 -9.47 -15.42 -12.56
C PRO A 240 -9.58 -16.00 -13.99
N ASP A 241 -8.73 -15.52 -14.90
CA ASP A 241 -8.48 -16.16 -16.20
C ASP A 241 -7.52 -17.36 -16.07
N ASP A 242 -7.24 -18.03 -17.19
CA ASP A 242 -6.32 -19.17 -17.25
C ASP A 242 -4.86 -18.81 -16.89
N LYS A 243 -4.52 -17.52 -16.90
CA LYS A 243 -3.21 -17.01 -16.49
C LYS A 243 -3.20 -16.65 -15.00
N GLY A 244 -4.34 -16.64 -14.31
CA GLY A 244 -4.46 -16.24 -12.91
C GLY A 244 -4.77 -14.76 -12.70
N ASN A 245 -4.98 -13.96 -13.76
CA ASN A 245 -5.41 -12.57 -13.64
C ASN A 245 -6.89 -12.48 -13.25
N LEU A 246 -7.24 -11.65 -12.26
CA LEU A 246 -8.63 -11.44 -11.82
C LEU A 246 -9.44 -10.66 -12.87
N VAL A 247 -10.00 -11.33 -13.87
CA VAL A 247 -10.67 -10.64 -14.97
C VAL A 247 -12.07 -10.15 -14.62
N SER A 248 -12.74 -10.74 -13.64
CA SER A 248 -14.05 -10.30 -13.17
C SER A 248 -14.23 -10.52 -11.67
N PHE A 249 -14.76 -9.53 -10.96
CA PHE A 249 -15.17 -9.64 -9.57
C PHE A 249 -16.33 -8.71 -9.23
N GLY A 250 -17.15 -9.07 -8.25
CA GLY A 250 -18.31 -8.25 -7.89
C GLY A 250 -19.49 -9.10 -7.43
N THR A 251 -20.61 -8.43 -7.15
CA THR A 251 -21.91 -9.11 -7.03
C THR A 251 -22.41 -9.50 -8.40
N SER A 252 -23.34 -10.46 -8.47
CA SER A 252 -23.95 -10.91 -9.75
C SER A 252 -24.53 -9.77 -10.60
N ASP A 253 -25.05 -8.74 -9.93
CA ASP A 253 -25.78 -7.65 -10.58
C ASP A 253 -24.85 -6.50 -11.01
N PHE A 254 -23.63 -6.47 -10.48
CA PHE A 254 -22.65 -5.40 -10.66
C PHE A 254 -21.22 -5.96 -10.71
N PRO A 255 -20.89 -6.78 -11.74
CA PRO A 255 -19.52 -7.22 -11.95
C PRO A 255 -18.60 -6.03 -12.33
N THR A 256 -17.39 -6.05 -11.80
CA THR A 256 -16.27 -5.23 -12.23
C THR A 256 -15.35 -6.09 -13.09
N GLU A 257 -14.99 -5.59 -14.27
CA GLU A 257 -14.07 -6.24 -15.19
C GLU A 257 -12.77 -5.45 -15.29
N CYS A 258 -11.62 -6.13 -15.33
CA CYS A 258 -10.32 -5.46 -15.39
C CYS A 258 -9.47 -5.91 -16.58
N LYS A 259 -8.69 -4.96 -17.11
CA LYS A 259 -7.65 -5.14 -18.11
C LYS A 259 -6.28 -4.98 -17.45
N TYR A 260 -5.25 -5.51 -18.10
CA TYR A 260 -3.93 -5.69 -17.50
C TYR A 260 -2.81 -5.18 -18.39
N VAL A 261 -1.82 -4.56 -17.76
CA VAL A 261 -0.59 -4.12 -18.42
C VAL A 261 0.27 -5.35 -18.70
N LEU A 262 0.36 -5.70 -19.98
CA LEU A 262 1.11 -6.87 -20.42
C LEU A 262 2.58 -6.83 -19.95
N ASN A 263 3.05 -7.92 -19.36
CA ASN A 263 4.42 -8.09 -18.85
C ASN A 263 4.81 -7.19 -17.66
N GLN A 264 3.89 -6.42 -17.06
CA GLN A 264 4.16 -5.73 -15.81
C GLN A 264 3.57 -6.52 -14.65
N LYS A 265 4.40 -7.08 -13.77
CA LYS A 265 3.91 -7.93 -12.69
C LYS A 265 3.22 -7.13 -11.58
N ALA A 266 2.08 -7.61 -11.09
CA ALA A 266 1.37 -7.03 -9.96
C ALA A 266 2.17 -7.11 -8.65
N GLU A 267 2.92 -8.20 -8.43
CA GLU A 267 3.73 -8.38 -7.22
C GLU A 267 4.89 -7.37 -7.10
N GLU A 268 5.38 -6.88 -8.24
CA GLU A 268 6.43 -5.87 -8.38
C GLU A 268 5.83 -4.46 -8.62
N THR A 269 4.50 -4.31 -8.62
CA THR A 269 3.80 -3.03 -8.79
C THR A 269 3.13 -2.55 -7.50
N PHE A 270 3.44 -1.32 -7.10
CA PHE A 270 2.86 -0.73 -5.90
C PHE A 270 1.52 -0.06 -6.17
N TYR A 271 0.55 -0.38 -5.30
CA TYR A 271 -0.75 0.27 -5.20
C TYR A 271 -0.85 0.84 -3.79
N PRO A 272 -1.24 2.12 -3.61
CA PRO A 272 -1.57 2.66 -2.31
C PRO A 272 -2.60 1.77 -1.61
N GLN A 273 -2.30 1.34 -0.38
CA GLN A 273 -3.17 0.47 0.39
C GLN A 273 -3.89 1.27 1.46
N PRO A 274 -5.18 1.01 1.74
CA PRO A 274 -5.83 1.54 2.92
C PRO A 274 -5.06 1.15 4.18
N HIS A 275 -5.14 1.98 5.22
CA HIS A 275 -4.51 1.68 6.51
C HIS A 275 -5.30 0.59 7.28
N LEU A 276 -4.66 -0.04 8.28
CA LEU A 276 -5.24 -1.12 9.08
C LEU A 276 -6.60 -0.73 9.72
N ALA A 277 -6.77 0.52 10.15
CA ALA A 277 -8.05 0.97 10.69
C ALA A 277 -9.21 0.90 9.68
N THR A 278 -8.95 1.00 8.36
CA THR A 278 -9.97 0.80 7.31
C THR A 278 -10.39 -0.66 7.25
N LEU A 279 -9.43 -1.60 7.26
CA LEU A 279 -9.73 -3.04 7.30
C LEU A 279 -10.58 -3.41 8.52
N ILE A 280 -10.20 -2.89 9.69
CA ILE A 280 -10.88 -3.17 10.94
C ILE A 280 -12.29 -2.57 10.90
N LEU A 281 -12.41 -1.29 10.60
CA LEU A 281 -13.68 -0.58 10.72
C LEU A 281 -14.65 -0.91 9.60
N ASN A 282 -14.21 -0.76 8.35
CA ASN A 282 -15.05 -0.85 7.16
C ASN A 282 -15.10 -2.28 6.59
N GLY A 283 -14.20 -3.14 7.05
CA GLY A 283 -14.20 -4.55 6.70
C GLY A 283 -13.23 -4.92 5.58
N ILE A 284 -13.16 -6.23 5.32
CA ILE A 284 -12.33 -6.82 4.29
C ILE A 284 -12.79 -6.36 2.90
N ARG A 285 -14.10 -6.18 2.70
CA ARG A 285 -14.65 -5.67 1.44
C ARG A 285 -14.07 -4.31 1.08
N ASP A 286 -14.00 -3.41 2.06
CA ASP A 286 -13.58 -2.02 1.88
C ASP A 286 -12.05 -1.85 1.98
N PHE A 287 -11.32 -2.95 2.18
CA PHE A 287 -9.88 -2.99 2.01
C PHE A 287 -9.51 -3.19 0.53
N ASN A 288 -9.99 -2.26 -0.28
CA ASN A 288 -9.87 -2.26 -1.73
C ASN A 288 -9.27 -0.94 -2.25
N PHE A 289 -8.93 -0.92 -3.54
CA PHE A 289 -8.55 0.29 -4.26
C PHE A 289 -9.38 0.38 -5.53
N LEU A 290 -10.34 1.31 -5.57
CA LEU A 290 -11.31 1.41 -6.67
C LEU A 290 -11.94 0.04 -6.96
N GLU A 291 -12.50 -0.59 -5.93
CA GLU A 291 -13.09 -1.93 -5.93
C GLU A 291 -12.10 -3.11 -6.05
N ILE A 292 -10.84 -2.87 -6.45
CA ILE A 292 -9.85 -3.95 -6.58
C ILE A 292 -9.48 -4.48 -5.19
N PRO A 293 -9.69 -5.79 -4.91
CA PRO A 293 -9.39 -6.37 -3.60
C PRO A 293 -7.87 -6.34 -3.35
N LEU A 294 -7.42 -5.53 -2.39
CA LEU A 294 -5.98 -5.38 -2.14
C LEU A 294 -5.41 -6.44 -1.20
N LEU A 295 -6.23 -6.99 -0.29
CA LEU A 295 -5.79 -7.96 0.71
C LEU A 295 -5.19 -9.21 0.07
N TYR A 296 -5.87 -9.70 -0.96
CA TYR A 296 -5.44 -10.80 -1.80
C TYR A 296 -5.77 -10.48 -3.27
N ASN A 297 -4.97 -9.61 -3.88
CA ASN A 297 -5.07 -9.41 -5.32
C ASN A 297 -4.50 -10.65 -6.00
N SER A 298 -5.38 -11.41 -6.66
CA SER A 298 -5.02 -12.64 -7.36
C SER A 298 -4.23 -12.42 -8.63
N SER A 299 -4.22 -11.20 -9.18
CA SER A 299 -3.69 -10.96 -10.51
C SER A 299 -2.17 -11.08 -10.60
N LEU A 300 -1.69 -11.70 -11.68
CA LEU A 300 -0.26 -11.78 -11.98
C LEU A 300 0.27 -10.46 -12.56
N GLU A 301 -0.55 -9.80 -13.37
CA GLU A 301 -0.21 -8.57 -14.06
C GLU A 301 -0.83 -7.34 -13.38
N ALA A 302 -0.18 -6.18 -13.56
CA ALA A 302 -0.66 -4.92 -13.03
C ALA A 302 -1.93 -4.47 -13.75
N VAL A 303 -2.89 -3.91 -13.00
CA VAL A 303 -4.17 -3.47 -13.54
C VAL A 303 -3.95 -2.26 -14.44
N GLU A 304 -4.46 -2.30 -15.67
CA GLU A 304 -4.45 -1.17 -16.59
C GLU A 304 -5.69 -0.29 -16.39
N SER A 305 -6.85 -0.92 -16.27
CA SER A 305 -8.13 -0.27 -16.06
C SER A 305 -9.14 -1.26 -15.52
N CYS A 306 -10.17 -0.78 -14.85
CA CYS A 306 -11.35 -1.56 -14.50
C CYS A 306 -12.62 -0.83 -14.95
N GLU A 307 -13.69 -1.57 -15.17
CA GLU A 307 -15.00 -1.06 -15.59
C GLU A 307 -16.08 -1.77 -14.77
N LEU A 308 -16.99 -1.01 -14.17
CA LEU A 308 -18.19 -1.55 -13.54
C LEU A 308 -19.22 -1.79 -14.64
N VAL A 309 -19.71 -3.02 -14.77
CA VAL A 309 -20.68 -3.40 -15.80
C VAL A 309 -22.03 -3.68 -15.14
N ASP A 310 -23.07 -3.02 -15.60
CA ASP A 310 -24.45 -3.23 -15.17
C ASP A 310 -25.41 -3.31 -16.38
N SER A 311 -26.72 -3.27 -16.12
CA SER A 311 -27.74 -3.30 -17.17
C SER A 311 -27.78 -2.06 -18.06
N GLU A 312 -27.20 -0.94 -17.62
CA GLU A 312 -27.18 0.34 -18.33
C GLU A 312 -25.89 0.52 -19.15
N GLY A 313 -24.82 -0.19 -18.79
CA GLY A 313 -23.59 -0.28 -19.58
C GLY A 313 -22.34 -0.44 -18.75
N ALA A 314 -21.20 -0.08 -19.33
CA ALA A 314 -19.91 -0.07 -18.64
C ALA A 314 -19.59 1.34 -18.14
N THR A 315 -19.33 1.47 -16.85
CA THR A 315 -18.86 2.70 -16.21
C THR A 315 -17.36 2.57 -15.92
N SER A 316 -16.56 3.52 -16.42
CA SER A 316 -15.11 3.53 -16.23
C SER A 316 -14.73 3.59 -14.74
N GLY A 317 -13.94 2.63 -14.28
CA GLY A 317 -13.22 2.67 -12.98
C GLY A 317 -11.88 3.38 -13.06
N GLY A 318 -11.57 3.99 -14.21
CA GLY A 318 -10.36 4.77 -14.46
C GLY A 318 -9.20 3.99 -15.06
N LYS A 319 -8.26 4.73 -15.65
CA LYS A 319 -7.02 4.22 -16.24
C LYS A 319 -5.86 4.44 -15.29
N PHE A 320 -5.15 3.36 -14.96
CA PHE A 320 -4.03 3.34 -14.04
C PHE A 320 -2.75 3.72 -14.78
N ILE A 321 -2.01 4.67 -14.21
CA ILE A 321 -0.76 5.18 -14.77
C ILE A 321 0.36 4.87 -13.79
N TYR A 322 1.38 4.15 -14.28
CA TYR A 322 2.53 3.75 -13.50
C TYR A 322 3.79 4.47 -13.96
N GLU A 323 4.75 4.60 -13.05
CA GLU A 323 6.13 4.96 -13.38
C GLU A 323 7.11 3.94 -12.81
N GLU A 324 8.34 3.96 -13.31
CA GLU A 324 9.45 3.21 -12.72
C GLU A 324 9.77 3.75 -11.32
N ASN A 325 9.74 2.87 -10.33
CA ASN A 325 10.14 3.19 -8.97
C ASN A 325 11.67 3.06 -8.85
N LYS A 326 12.31 4.09 -8.28
CA LYS A 326 13.73 4.03 -7.96
C LYS A 326 13.90 3.36 -6.60
N PRO A 327 14.56 2.20 -6.51
CA PRO A 327 14.73 1.55 -5.22
C PRO A 327 15.62 2.38 -4.28
N THR A 328 15.24 2.44 -3.00
CA THR A 328 15.95 3.18 -1.95
C THR A 328 16.93 2.29 -1.16
N TYR A 329 17.00 1.00 -1.48
CA TYR A 329 17.89 0.04 -0.83
C TYR A 329 19.24 -0.11 -1.53
N ILE A 330 20.16 -0.68 -0.77
CA ILE A 330 21.45 -1.14 -1.26
C ILE A 330 21.26 -2.42 -2.04
N LEU A 331 21.66 -2.42 -3.32
CA LEU A 331 21.74 -3.66 -4.09
C LEU A 331 22.60 -4.70 -3.32
N PRO A 332 22.30 -6.00 -3.48
CA PRO A 332 23.11 -7.05 -2.89
C PRO A 332 24.59 -6.86 -3.23
N ILE A 333 25.44 -7.27 -2.28
CA ILE A 333 26.90 -7.28 -2.46
C ILE A 333 27.22 -8.22 -3.64
N TYR A 334 27.54 -7.65 -4.80
CA TYR A 334 28.28 -8.34 -5.83
C TYR A 334 29.74 -8.44 -5.38
N ASN A 335 30.38 -9.60 -5.57
CA ASN A 335 31.82 -9.71 -5.40
C ASN A 335 32.48 -8.88 -6.51
N THR A 336 32.87 -7.66 -6.18
CA THR A 336 33.65 -6.80 -7.07
C THR A 336 35.14 -7.08 -6.91
N THR A 337 35.87 -6.89 -8.00
CA THR A 337 37.33 -6.67 -7.96
C THR A 337 37.61 -5.46 -7.05
N LYS A 338 38.67 -5.49 -6.24
CA LYS A 338 38.97 -4.47 -5.23
C LYS A 338 38.89 -3.04 -5.80
N CYS A 339 37.91 -2.25 -5.35
CA CYS A 339 37.73 -0.86 -5.79
C CYS A 339 38.62 0.10 -5.00
N ALA A 340 38.93 1.27 -5.58
CA ALA A 340 39.66 2.34 -4.90
C ALA A 340 38.83 3.64 -4.87
N LEU A 341 38.99 4.43 -3.81
CA LEU A 341 38.34 5.73 -3.69
C LEU A 341 39.36 6.86 -3.85
N THR A 342 39.11 7.73 -4.83
CA THR A 342 39.89 8.94 -5.09
C THR A 342 39.07 10.18 -4.72
N TYR A 343 39.70 11.12 -4.01
CA TYR A 343 39.08 12.38 -3.61
C TYR A 343 39.44 13.48 -4.60
N ALA A 344 38.43 14.08 -5.24
CA ALA A 344 38.57 15.31 -6.00
C ALA A 344 37.97 16.49 -5.23
N ALA A 345 38.20 17.71 -5.71
CA ALA A 345 37.68 18.93 -5.08
C ALA A 345 36.15 18.87 -4.91
N ASP A 346 35.43 18.55 -5.99
CA ASP A 346 33.95 18.58 -6.02
C ASP A 346 33.30 17.21 -6.14
N SER A 347 34.07 16.13 -6.09
CA SER A 347 33.54 14.77 -6.24
C SER A 347 34.35 13.72 -5.47
N TRP A 348 33.74 12.55 -5.32
CA TRP A 348 34.42 11.30 -4.97
C TRP A 348 34.34 10.38 -6.17
N ILE A 349 35.46 9.78 -6.54
CA ILE A 349 35.57 8.89 -7.71
C ILE A 349 35.88 7.49 -7.20
N VAL A 350 35.02 6.53 -7.54
CA VAL A 350 35.23 5.12 -7.26
C VAL A 350 35.79 4.45 -8.51
N GLU A 351 37.05 4.05 -8.44
CA GLU A 351 37.78 3.37 -9.51
C GLU A 351 37.65 1.85 -9.39
N GLY A 352 37.57 1.16 -10.52
CA GLY A 352 37.34 -0.29 -10.57
C GLY A 352 35.89 -0.68 -10.31
N ALA A 353 34.93 0.24 -10.44
CA ALA A 353 33.51 -0.03 -10.26
C ALA A 353 32.93 -0.72 -11.51
N GLU A 354 32.64 -2.01 -11.40
CA GLU A 354 31.95 -2.79 -12.46
C GLU A 354 30.42 -2.71 -12.34
N TYR A 355 29.91 -2.23 -11.20
CA TYR A 355 28.50 -2.11 -10.89
C TYR A 355 28.17 -0.72 -10.33
N THR A 356 26.88 -0.41 -10.27
CA THR A 356 26.32 0.81 -9.68
C THR A 356 26.95 1.11 -8.31
N VAL A 357 27.41 2.35 -8.16
CA VAL A 357 27.93 2.90 -6.91
C VAL A 357 26.83 3.70 -6.21
N GLN A 358 26.69 3.52 -4.91
CA GLN A 358 25.60 4.10 -4.14
C GLN A 358 26.15 4.90 -2.95
N LEU A 359 25.61 6.09 -2.70
CA LEU A 359 25.94 6.96 -1.58
C LEU A 359 24.85 6.86 -0.51
N TYR A 360 25.24 6.69 0.75
CA TYR A 360 24.35 6.58 1.89
C TYR A 360 24.62 7.63 2.95
N SER A 361 23.57 8.05 3.67
CA SER A 361 23.73 8.66 4.99
C SER A 361 24.26 7.64 6.00
N LEU A 362 24.79 8.11 7.14
CA LEU A 362 25.18 7.21 8.24
C LEU A 362 23.99 6.41 8.81
N ASP A 363 22.78 6.96 8.70
CA ASP A 363 21.54 6.29 9.11
C ASP A 363 21.06 5.23 8.10
N GLY A 364 21.83 5.00 7.03
CA GLY A 364 21.58 3.94 6.05
C GLY A 364 20.65 4.31 4.90
N HIS A 365 20.34 5.59 4.69
CA HIS A 365 19.50 6.04 3.57
C HIS A 365 20.32 6.21 2.29
N CYS A 366 19.91 5.57 1.19
CA CYS A 366 20.52 5.82 -0.13
C CYS A 366 20.16 7.24 -0.59
N LEU A 367 21.16 8.09 -0.77
CA LEU A 367 21.02 9.47 -1.20
C LEU A 367 21.25 9.64 -2.71
N LEU A 368 22.10 8.79 -3.30
CA LEU A 368 22.50 8.91 -4.70
C LEU A 368 22.93 7.56 -5.24
N THR A 369 22.63 7.29 -6.50
CA THR A 369 23.13 6.15 -7.26
C THR A 369 23.86 6.65 -8.50
N THR A 370 24.93 5.96 -8.90
CA THR A 370 25.77 6.35 -10.03
C THR A 370 26.22 5.10 -10.77
N GLU A 371 25.84 5.01 -12.05
CA GLU A 371 26.33 3.96 -12.94
C GLU A 371 27.79 4.23 -13.33
N PRO A 372 28.67 3.22 -13.30
CA PRO A 372 30.05 3.39 -13.71
C PRO A 372 30.18 3.57 -15.23
N SER A 373 31.13 4.41 -15.64
CA SER A 373 31.58 4.57 -17.02
C SER A 373 33.08 4.26 -17.07
N ASN A 374 33.50 3.36 -17.96
CA ASN A 374 34.90 2.91 -18.07
C ASN A 374 35.49 2.48 -16.71
N ASN A 375 34.74 1.66 -15.97
CA ASN A 375 35.08 1.19 -14.62
C ASN A 375 35.27 2.30 -13.57
N CYS A 376 34.73 3.50 -13.79
CA CYS A 376 34.79 4.60 -12.83
C CYS A 376 33.38 5.16 -12.59
N ALA A 377 33.01 5.37 -11.33
CA ALA A 377 31.80 6.08 -10.96
C ALA A 377 32.14 7.37 -10.21
N THR A 378 31.54 8.49 -10.63
CA THR A 378 31.80 9.81 -10.04
C THR A 378 30.59 10.31 -9.29
N ILE A 379 30.73 10.48 -7.97
CA ILE A 379 29.71 11.09 -7.12
C ILE A 379 30.06 12.55 -6.91
N TYR A 380 29.28 13.45 -7.51
CA TYR A 380 29.44 14.88 -7.29
C TYR A 380 28.92 15.28 -5.91
N LYS A 381 29.71 16.08 -5.20
CA LYS A 381 29.36 16.55 -3.86
C LYS A 381 28.23 17.56 -3.89
N ASN A 382 27.97 18.19 -5.04
CA ASN A 382 27.05 19.32 -5.16
C ASN A 382 25.62 18.93 -4.73
N GLY A 383 24.98 19.76 -3.90
CA GLY A 383 23.64 19.49 -3.35
C GLY A 383 23.59 18.64 -2.06
N LEU A 384 24.65 17.91 -1.69
CA LEU A 384 24.69 17.18 -0.42
C LEU A 384 24.82 18.11 0.83
N PRO A 385 24.19 17.81 1.97
CA PRO A 385 24.49 18.52 3.21
C PRO A 385 25.98 18.41 3.64
N LYS A 386 26.43 19.24 4.59
CA LYS A 386 27.72 18.98 5.26
C LYS A 386 27.54 17.78 6.18
N GLY A 387 28.43 16.79 6.10
CA GLY A 387 28.26 15.56 6.88
C GLY A 387 29.17 14.41 6.47
N GLN A 388 28.94 13.27 7.12
CA GLN A 388 29.61 12.01 6.82
C GLN A 388 28.66 11.09 6.03
N TYR A 389 29.23 10.34 5.11
CA TYR A 389 28.49 9.45 4.21
C TYR A 389 29.23 8.13 4.03
N LEU A 390 28.50 7.13 3.54
CA LEU A 390 29.05 5.84 3.13
C LEU A 390 28.86 5.67 1.63
N ILE A 391 29.93 5.43 0.89
CA ILE A 391 29.85 5.01 -0.52
C ILE A 391 29.97 3.49 -0.54
N LYS A 392 29.04 2.80 -1.19
CA LYS A 392 29.08 1.36 -1.34
C LYS A 392 29.14 0.96 -2.82
N VAL A 393 30.01 0.00 -3.11
CA VAL A 393 30.20 -0.62 -4.43
C VAL A 393 30.46 -2.11 -4.24
N GLY A 394 29.52 -2.97 -4.66
CA GLY A 394 29.61 -4.40 -4.37
C GLY A 394 29.79 -4.67 -2.87
N SER A 395 30.93 -5.31 -2.52
CA SER A 395 31.30 -5.64 -1.12
C SER A 395 32.04 -4.53 -0.38
N GLU A 396 32.52 -3.52 -1.10
CA GLU A 396 33.36 -2.46 -0.54
C GLU A 396 32.52 -1.31 -0.01
N ILE A 397 32.94 -0.75 1.13
CA ILE A 397 32.31 0.41 1.77
C ILE A 397 33.41 1.43 2.07
N PHE A 398 33.23 2.65 1.56
CA PHE A 398 34.10 3.78 1.83
C PHE A 398 33.37 4.81 2.69
N LYS A 399 34.03 5.29 3.74
CA LYS A 399 33.52 6.42 4.52
C LYS A 399 34.07 7.72 3.95
N VAL A 400 33.19 8.68 3.68
CA VAL A 400 33.55 9.98 3.10
C VAL A 400 32.95 11.14 3.88
N VAL A 401 33.53 12.33 3.70
CA VAL A 401 33.13 13.56 4.36
C VAL A 401 33.02 14.66 3.31
N ARG A 402 31.91 15.42 3.34
CA ARG A 402 31.74 16.63 2.53
C ARG A 402 32.18 17.87 3.29
#